data_AF-A0A3B3WQ13-F1
#
_entry.id   AF-A0A3B3WQ13-F1
#
_cell.length_a   1.000
_cell.length_b   1.000
_cell.length_c   1.000
_cell.angle_alpha   90.00
_cell.angle_beta   90.00
_cell.angle_gamma   90.00
#
_symmetry.space_group_name_H-M   'P 1'
#
loop_
_entity.id
_entity.type
_entity.pdbx_description
1 polymer ?
#
loop_
_entity_poly.entity_id
_entity_poly.type
_entity_poly.pdbx_seq_one_letter_code
_entity_poly.pdbx_strand_id
1 'polypeptide(L)'
;TCFGPQALDCSSCFQGANINCSLPLTVGWNMIGTLQTCTFLHFISCLTCDEKKSQCLSCPDGHYLESGTCRLNCSLRAYPADDGTCRRCPPHCDVCSDDRTCFSELSDLCPMGYYEDMEEGLCTQCHPTCGSCSGPLPDDCETCSTFSPKLYKGSCLKDCPEGTYYETSAEECQGKLPNSLGFCLPCDHVCSSCTGASPRDCLTCSVGYLRLFQLCVLHCPTGYKTEAQPDCFFSVCTERL
;
A
#
# COMPACT_ATOMS: atom_id res chain seq x y z
N THR A 1 -20.67 53.37 21.16
CA THR A 1 -20.94 54.83 21.25
C THR A 1 -20.33 55.32 22.54
N CYS A 2 -19.65 56.47 22.59
CA CYS A 2 -18.90 56.89 23.80
C CYS A 2 -19.28 58.31 24.23
N PHE A 3 -19.33 58.53 25.54
CA PHE A 3 -19.75 59.78 26.16
C PHE A 3 -18.58 60.54 26.83
N GLY A 4 -17.37 60.00 26.72
CA GLY A 4 -16.14 60.56 27.28
C GLY A 4 -14.89 59.97 26.62
N PRO A 5 -13.70 60.48 26.96
CA PRO A 5 -12.44 60.10 26.31
C PRO A 5 -11.84 58.78 26.84
N GLN A 6 -12.38 58.18 27.90
CA GLN A 6 -11.84 56.93 28.48
C GLN A 6 -12.62 55.70 27.96
N ALA A 7 -11.96 54.54 27.88
CA ALA A 7 -12.54 53.30 27.35
C ALA A 7 -13.79 52.81 28.12
N LEU A 8 -13.88 53.16 29.41
CA LEU A 8 -15.03 52.89 30.28
C LEU A 8 -16.25 53.77 29.97
N ASP A 9 -16.08 54.85 29.20
CA ASP A 9 -17.17 55.80 28.85
C ASP A 9 -17.95 55.35 27.61
N CYS A 10 -17.70 54.14 27.11
CA CYS A 10 -18.29 53.59 25.90
C CYS A 10 -19.40 52.58 26.21
N SER A 11 -20.59 52.78 25.64
CA SER A 11 -21.74 51.87 25.77
C SER A 11 -21.68 50.64 24.85
N SER A 12 -20.72 50.58 23.93
CA SER A 12 -20.46 49.44 23.06
C SER A 12 -19.03 49.48 22.51
N CYS A 13 -18.36 48.32 22.44
CA CYS A 13 -16.99 48.15 21.94
C CYS A 13 -16.97 47.61 20.50
N PHE A 14 -15.86 47.83 19.77
CA PHE A 14 -15.62 47.17 18.49
C PHE A 14 -15.44 45.65 18.66
N GLN A 15 -15.83 44.89 17.64
CA GLN A 15 -15.76 43.43 17.64
C GLN A 15 -14.30 42.97 17.80
N GLY A 16 -13.99 42.27 18.89
CA GLY A 16 -12.63 41.84 19.24
C GLY A 16 -12.01 42.53 20.47
N ALA A 17 -12.67 43.52 21.07
CA ALA A 17 -12.26 44.10 22.35
C ALA A 17 -12.84 43.34 23.56
N ASN A 18 -12.17 43.41 24.72
CA ASN A 18 -12.65 42.79 25.95
C ASN A 18 -13.82 43.58 26.58
N ILE A 19 -14.35 43.10 27.71
CA ILE A 19 -15.48 43.70 28.45
C ILE A 19 -15.24 45.14 28.94
N ASN A 20 -14.01 45.64 28.89
CA ASN A 20 -13.62 46.99 29.27
C ASN A 20 -13.20 47.84 28.06
N CYS A 21 -13.68 47.48 26.85
CA CYS A 21 -13.29 48.06 25.57
C CYS A 21 -11.76 48.19 25.38
N SER A 22 -11.00 47.25 25.95
CA SER A 22 -9.55 47.17 25.83
C SER A 22 -9.20 46.06 24.84
N LEU A 23 -8.28 46.34 23.91
CA LEU A 23 -7.70 45.28 23.08
C LEU A 23 -6.92 44.32 23.99
N PRO A 24 -6.95 43.00 23.71
CA PRO A 24 -6.19 42.04 24.51
C PRO A 24 -4.71 42.45 24.52
N LEU A 25 -4.20 42.71 25.72
CA LEU A 25 -2.78 42.90 25.97
C LEU A 25 -2.08 41.57 25.70
N THR A 26 -1.60 41.36 24.47
CA THR A 26 -0.69 40.26 24.18
C THR A 26 0.59 40.79 23.56
N VAL A 27 1.68 40.32 24.16
CA VAL A 27 3.10 40.48 23.83
C VAL A 27 3.75 41.74 24.39
N GLY A 28 4.66 41.50 25.34
CA GLY A 28 5.40 42.49 26.10
C GLY A 28 6.22 43.44 25.23
N TRP A 29 6.25 44.68 25.71
CA TRP A 29 7.10 45.73 25.18
C TRP A 29 8.56 45.41 25.46
N ASN A 30 9.38 45.27 24.42
CA ASN A 30 10.79 45.61 24.49
C ASN A 30 11.06 46.73 23.50
N MET A 31 11.74 47.77 24.00
CA MET A 31 12.09 48.97 23.27
C MET A 31 13.13 48.66 22.17
N ILE A 32 13.04 49.47 21.10
CA ILE A 32 13.99 49.63 19.98
C ILE A 32 13.76 48.64 18.79
N GLY A 33 13.14 49.16 17.72
CA GLY A 33 13.18 48.56 16.37
C GLY A 33 11.82 48.09 15.82
N THR A 34 11.20 48.92 14.98
CA THR A 34 10.21 48.58 13.93
C THR A 34 9.30 47.35 14.14
N LEU A 35 8.04 47.59 14.54
CA LEU A 35 6.97 46.58 14.51
C LEU A 35 6.79 46.00 13.08
N GLN A 36 7.19 44.75 12.85
CA GLN A 36 6.72 43.97 11.72
C GLN A 36 5.54 43.09 12.18
N THR A 37 4.32 43.62 12.06
CA THR A 37 3.11 42.79 12.14
C THR A 37 3.08 41.89 10.90
N CYS A 38 2.96 40.57 11.10
CA CYS A 38 2.80 39.58 10.05
C CYS A 38 1.38 39.73 9.47
N THR A 39 1.24 40.30 8.27
CA THR A 39 0.01 40.93 7.77
C THR A 39 -1.02 39.99 7.13
N PHE A 40 -1.19 38.74 7.59
CA PHE A 40 -2.29 37.90 7.10
C PHE A 40 -2.99 37.16 8.24
N LEU A 41 -4.32 37.09 8.16
CA LEU A 41 -5.27 36.50 9.14
C LEU A 41 -5.02 35.02 9.52
N HIS A 42 -3.92 34.42 9.06
CA HIS A 42 -3.57 33.01 9.26
C HIS A 42 -2.43 32.79 10.28
N PHE A 43 -1.89 33.86 10.89
CA PHE A 43 -0.68 33.84 11.72
C PHE A 43 -0.89 34.44 13.13
N ILE A 44 -2.06 34.26 13.75
CA ILE A 44 -2.30 34.73 15.13
C ILE A 44 -1.30 34.10 16.12
N SER A 45 -0.79 32.91 15.81
CA SER A 45 0.17 32.17 16.62
C SER A 45 1.64 32.33 16.19
N CYS A 46 2.04 33.44 15.56
CA CYS A 46 3.42 33.65 15.07
C CYS A 46 4.10 34.86 15.75
N LEU A 47 5.34 34.69 16.25
CA LEU A 47 6.12 35.74 16.92
C LEU A 47 7.01 36.54 15.95
N THR A 48 7.69 35.88 15.02
CA THR A 48 8.55 36.52 14.01
C THR A 48 8.29 35.93 12.63
N CYS A 49 8.37 36.75 11.58
CA CYS A 49 8.16 36.32 10.20
C CYS A 49 9.28 36.78 9.28
N ASP A 50 9.40 36.10 8.14
CA ASP A 50 10.35 36.42 7.07
C ASP A 50 10.16 37.83 6.50
N GLU A 51 11.14 38.35 5.78
CA GLU A 51 11.14 39.68 5.14
C GLU A 51 9.88 39.91 4.29
N LYS A 52 9.39 38.84 3.64
CA LYS A 52 8.19 38.85 2.79
C LYS A 52 6.88 38.69 3.57
N LYS A 53 6.93 38.51 4.89
CA LYS A 53 5.80 38.26 5.79
C LYS A 53 4.91 37.09 5.38
N SER A 54 5.49 36.11 4.68
CA SER A 54 4.77 34.95 4.12
C SER A 54 4.96 33.67 4.93
N GLN A 55 6.04 33.59 5.69
CA GLN A 55 6.37 32.46 6.54
C GLN A 55 6.71 32.93 7.94
N CYS A 56 6.28 32.14 8.92
CA CYS A 56 6.67 32.30 10.30
C CYS A 56 8.05 31.69 10.55
N LEU A 57 8.84 32.35 11.39
CA LEU A 57 10.19 31.94 11.79
C LEU A 57 10.24 31.49 13.25
N SER A 58 9.33 31.97 14.11
CA SER A 58 9.25 31.54 15.51
C SER A 58 7.83 31.57 16.06
N CYS A 59 7.52 30.61 16.92
CA CYS A 59 6.20 30.42 17.52
C CYS A 59 6.20 30.77 19.02
N PRO A 60 5.06 31.23 19.57
CA PRO A 60 4.89 31.39 21.01
C PRO A 60 4.85 30.02 21.70
N ASP A 61 5.09 30.03 23.01
CA ASP A 61 5.11 28.81 23.82
C ASP A 61 3.84 27.96 23.62
N GLY A 62 4.02 26.65 23.49
CA GLY A 62 2.95 25.70 23.22
C GLY A 62 2.53 25.59 21.75
N HIS A 63 3.24 26.24 20.82
CA HIS A 63 3.09 26.03 19.38
C HIS A 63 4.41 25.61 18.74
N TYR A 64 4.31 24.80 17.70
CA TYR A 64 5.45 24.22 16.99
C TYR A 64 5.52 24.72 15.55
N LEU A 65 6.73 25.02 15.09
CA LEU A 65 6.97 25.50 13.72
C LEU A 65 7.01 24.32 12.75
N GLU A 66 6.11 24.35 11.76
CA GLU A 66 6.03 23.35 10.69
C GLU A 66 5.81 24.05 9.34
N SER A 67 6.77 23.90 8.41
CA SER A 67 6.70 24.48 7.06
C SER A 67 6.34 25.97 7.03
N GLY A 68 6.93 26.76 7.93
CA GLY A 68 6.70 28.19 8.02
C GLY A 68 5.36 28.58 8.65
N THR A 69 4.65 27.66 9.32
CA THR A 69 3.39 27.92 10.04
C THR A 69 3.49 27.39 11.47
N CYS A 70 2.96 28.14 12.44
CA CYS A 70 2.86 27.67 13.81
C CYS A 70 1.59 26.86 14.02
N ARG A 71 1.73 25.66 14.58
CA ARG A 71 0.61 24.75 14.87
C ARG A 71 0.62 24.34 16.33
N LEU A 72 -0.56 24.07 16.89
CA LEU A 72 -0.68 23.58 18.27
C LEU A 72 -0.14 22.15 18.40
N ASN A 73 -0.37 21.33 17.36
CA ASN A 73 0.13 19.96 17.26
C ASN A 73 0.84 19.79 15.90
N CYS A 74 1.88 18.95 15.87
CA CYS A 74 2.53 18.56 14.62
C CYS A 74 1.60 17.71 13.75
N SER A 75 1.86 17.71 12.44
CA SER A 75 1.15 16.82 11.52
C SER A 75 1.44 15.35 11.82
N LEU A 76 0.63 14.45 11.28
CA LEU A 76 0.95 13.02 11.26
C LEU A 76 2.36 12.80 10.70
N ARG A 77 3.08 11.79 11.24
CA ARG A 77 4.51 11.52 10.96
C ARG A 77 5.48 12.63 11.42
N ALA A 78 5.06 13.51 12.32
CA ALA A 78 5.95 14.46 12.95
C ALA A 78 5.71 14.54 14.46
N TYR A 79 6.79 14.74 15.21
CA TYR A 79 6.79 14.91 16.65
C TYR A 79 7.31 16.31 17.04
N PRO A 80 6.84 16.86 18.17
CA PRO A 80 7.34 18.11 18.70
C PRO A 80 8.76 17.92 19.25
N ALA A 81 9.73 18.64 18.69
CA ALA A 81 11.09 18.67 19.20
C ALA A 81 11.27 19.76 20.27
N ASP A 82 12.31 19.60 21.09
CA ASP A 82 12.63 20.51 22.21
C ASP A 82 12.94 21.95 21.77
N ASP A 83 13.30 22.15 20.50
CA ASP A 83 13.57 23.46 19.92
C ASP A 83 12.31 24.18 19.41
N GLY A 84 11.12 23.63 19.68
CA GLY A 84 9.85 24.21 19.24
C GLY A 84 9.56 23.99 17.75
N THR A 85 10.24 23.04 17.10
CA THR A 85 9.97 22.66 15.71
C THR A 85 9.28 21.30 15.62
N CYS A 86 8.53 21.07 14.53
CA CYS A 86 8.04 19.74 14.20
C CYS A 86 9.10 18.99 13.40
N ARG A 87 9.58 17.87 13.94
CA ARG A 87 10.54 16.98 13.27
C ARG A 87 9.85 15.71 12.80
N ARG A 88 10.34 15.14 11.70
CA ARG A 88 9.75 13.93 11.13
C ARG A 88 10.08 12.71 12.00
N CYS A 89 9.12 11.80 12.10
CA CYS A 89 9.31 10.49 12.70
C CYS A 89 10.35 9.65 11.91
N PRO A 90 10.88 8.57 12.53
CA PRO A 90 11.65 7.55 11.82
C PRO A 90 10.88 6.97 10.62
N PRO A 91 11.58 6.39 9.63
CA PRO A 91 10.91 5.68 8.54
C PRO A 91 10.03 4.56 9.11
N HIS A 92 8.91 4.28 8.43
CA HIS A 92 7.92 3.28 8.86
C HIS A 92 7.20 3.60 10.19
N CYS A 93 7.08 4.88 10.57
CA CYS A 93 6.36 5.29 11.79
C CYS A 93 5.34 6.41 11.55
N ASP A 94 4.08 6.19 11.92
CA ASP A 94 2.97 7.16 11.81
C ASP A 94 2.82 8.06 13.05
N VAL A 95 3.07 7.52 14.25
CA VAL A 95 3.01 8.25 15.52
C VAL A 95 4.26 7.94 16.33
N CYS A 96 5.08 8.96 16.58
CA CYS A 96 6.33 8.84 17.34
C CYS A 96 6.42 9.89 18.46
N SER A 97 7.22 9.60 19.48
CA SER A 97 7.60 10.58 20.51
C SER A 97 8.86 11.36 20.14
N ASP A 98 9.79 10.69 19.46
CA ASP A 98 11.13 11.15 19.15
C ASP A 98 11.69 10.38 17.93
N ASP A 99 12.98 10.55 17.63
CA ASP A 99 13.66 9.90 16.50
C ASP A 99 13.90 8.39 16.68
N ARG A 100 13.44 7.79 17.78
CA ARG A 100 13.68 6.37 18.13
C ARG A 100 12.42 5.67 18.61
N THR A 101 11.49 6.39 19.22
CA THR A 101 10.33 5.85 19.92
C THR A 101 9.11 5.92 19.01
N CYS A 102 8.78 4.80 18.36
CA CYS A 102 7.57 4.65 17.57
C CYS A 102 6.44 4.01 18.40
N PHE A 103 5.23 4.57 18.33
CA PHE A 103 4.04 4.04 18.99
C PHE A 103 3.04 3.43 18.00
N SER A 104 3.06 3.87 16.74
CA SER A 104 2.30 3.30 15.64
C SER A 104 3.21 3.19 14.45
N GLU A 105 3.51 1.95 14.07
CA GLU A 105 4.13 1.65 12.79
C GLU A 105 3.24 2.21 11.68
N LEU A 106 3.87 2.69 10.62
CA LEU A 106 3.17 2.95 9.37
C LEU A 106 2.43 1.67 9.00
N SER A 107 1.16 1.78 8.59
CA SER A 107 0.57 0.69 7.81
C SER A 107 1.43 0.55 6.53
N ASP A 108 2.44 -0.31 6.60
CA ASP A 108 3.56 -0.54 5.67
C ASP A 108 3.13 -1.09 4.30
N LEU A 109 1.95 -0.73 3.83
CA LEU A 109 1.51 -1.06 2.50
C LEU A 109 1.10 0.23 1.84
N CYS A 110 1.90 0.65 0.86
CA CYS A 110 1.36 1.44 -0.23
C CYS A 110 -0.03 0.89 -0.59
N PRO A 111 -1.03 1.76 -0.82
CA PRO A 111 -2.40 1.32 -1.03
C PRO A 111 -2.44 0.24 -2.12
N MET A 112 -3.40 -0.69 -2.04
CA MET A 112 -3.47 -1.79 -3.02
C MET A 112 -3.33 -1.28 -4.46
N GLY A 113 -2.44 -1.92 -5.22
CA GLY A 113 -2.05 -1.50 -6.56
C GLY A 113 -0.85 -0.54 -6.62
N TYR A 114 -0.18 -0.30 -5.49
CA TYR A 114 1.05 0.49 -5.41
C TYR A 114 2.11 -0.27 -4.61
N TYR A 115 3.38 -0.08 -4.96
CA TYR A 115 4.55 -0.60 -4.24
C TYR A 115 5.45 0.56 -3.77
N GLU A 116 6.27 0.31 -2.77
CA GLU A 116 7.24 1.29 -2.29
C GLU A 116 8.47 1.31 -3.22
N ASP A 117 8.70 2.45 -3.86
CA ASP A 117 9.94 2.69 -4.58
C ASP A 117 11.02 3.07 -3.57
N MET A 118 11.98 2.15 -3.33
CA MET A 118 13.06 2.34 -2.36
C MET A 118 14.07 3.42 -2.78
N GLU A 119 14.11 3.81 -4.05
CA GLU A 119 15.00 4.86 -4.56
C GLU A 119 14.38 6.25 -4.36
N GLU A 120 13.07 6.38 -4.59
CA GLU A 120 12.34 7.65 -4.45
C GLU A 120 11.66 7.83 -3.07
N GLY A 121 11.50 6.75 -2.29
CA GLY A 121 10.75 6.74 -1.03
C GLY A 121 9.27 7.05 -1.21
N LEU A 122 8.71 6.74 -2.38
CA LEU A 122 7.36 7.09 -2.81
C LEU A 122 6.58 5.84 -3.22
N CYS A 123 5.26 5.86 -3.08
CA CYS A 123 4.40 4.79 -3.57
C CYS A 123 4.17 4.94 -5.07
N THR A 124 4.70 3.99 -5.84
CA THR A 124 4.58 3.94 -7.30
C THR A 124 3.56 2.88 -7.70
N GLN A 125 2.84 3.14 -8.79
CA GLN A 125 1.78 2.24 -9.26
C GLN A 125 2.38 0.92 -9.79
N CYS A 126 1.74 -0.19 -9.42
CA CYS A 126 2.04 -1.51 -9.97
C CYS A 126 1.72 -1.62 -11.46
N HIS A 127 2.28 -2.63 -12.12
CA HIS A 127 1.86 -3.00 -13.46
C HIS A 127 0.34 -3.27 -13.52
N PRO A 128 -0.41 -2.88 -14.57
CA PRO A 128 -1.87 -2.97 -14.62
C PRO A 128 -2.47 -4.38 -14.50
N THR A 129 -1.66 -5.42 -14.72
CA THR A 129 -2.07 -6.82 -14.54
C THR A 129 -2.03 -7.26 -13.07
N CYS A 130 -1.28 -6.56 -12.22
CA CYS A 130 -1.15 -6.87 -10.81
C CYS A 130 -2.29 -6.22 -9.99
N GLY A 131 -2.73 -6.89 -8.93
CA GLY A 131 -3.52 -6.31 -7.84
C GLY A 131 -2.63 -5.71 -6.75
N SER A 132 -1.48 -6.33 -6.49
CA SER A 132 -0.38 -5.87 -5.63
C SER A 132 0.94 -6.39 -6.21
N CYS A 133 2.03 -5.69 -5.95
CA CYS A 133 3.34 -5.99 -6.50
C CYS A 133 4.45 -5.58 -5.52
N SER A 134 5.63 -6.17 -5.72
CA SER A 134 6.85 -5.82 -4.99
C SER A 134 7.78 -4.90 -5.80
N GLY A 135 7.41 -4.61 -7.05
CA GLY A 135 8.20 -3.82 -7.98
C GLY A 135 7.41 -3.41 -9.22
N PRO A 136 8.01 -2.63 -10.13
CA PRO A 136 7.33 -2.06 -11.28
C PRO A 136 7.10 -3.07 -12.42
N LEU A 137 7.80 -4.20 -12.43
CA LEU A 137 7.80 -5.12 -13.56
C LEU A 137 6.52 -5.96 -13.60
N PRO A 138 6.09 -6.43 -14.79
CA PRO A 138 4.91 -7.27 -14.93
C PRO A 138 5.03 -8.65 -14.25
N ASP A 139 6.24 -9.06 -13.88
CA ASP A 139 6.57 -10.28 -13.15
C ASP A 139 6.87 -10.06 -11.66
N ASP A 140 6.70 -8.83 -11.15
CA ASP A 140 6.80 -8.51 -9.73
C ASP A 140 5.43 -8.58 -9.02
N CYS A 141 4.40 -9.16 -9.66
CA CYS A 141 3.07 -9.25 -9.07
C CYS A 141 3.04 -10.26 -7.91
N GLU A 142 2.48 -9.83 -6.79
CA GLU A 142 2.16 -10.72 -5.67
C GLU A 142 0.71 -11.20 -5.76
N THR A 143 -0.20 -10.32 -6.18
CA THR A 143 -1.60 -10.65 -6.45
C THR A 143 -1.99 -10.15 -7.83
N CYS A 144 -3.06 -10.73 -8.39
CA CYS A 144 -3.51 -10.41 -9.72
C CYS A 144 -4.79 -9.58 -9.75
N SER A 145 -4.91 -8.72 -10.77
CA SER A 145 -6.13 -8.00 -11.04
C SER A 145 -7.22 -8.94 -11.57
N THR A 146 -8.49 -8.52 -11.45
CA THR A 146 -9.64 -9.29 -11.92
C THR A 146 -9.59 -9.61 -13.42
N PHE A 147 -8.84 -8.83 -14.21
CA PHE A 147 -8.68 -9.04 -15.65
C PHE A 147 -7.69 -10.15 -16.01
N SER A 148 -6.76 -10.48 -15.12
CA SER A 148 -5.72 -11.50 -15.33
C SER A 148 -5.51 -12.32 -14.05
N PRO A 149 -6.52 -13.07 -13.58
CA PRO A 149 -6.59 -13.55 -12.19
C PRO A 149 -5.62 -14.68 -11.84
N LYS A 150 -4.83 -15.19 -12.81
CA LYS A 150 -4.01 -16.39 -12.63
C LYS A 150 -2.54 -15.99 -12.47
N LEU A 151 -1.97 -16.23 -11.29
CA LEU A 151 -0.57 -15.91 -11.01
C LEU A 151 0.35 -17.07 -11.43
N TYR A 152 1.40 -16.76 -12.18
CA TYR A 152 2.43 -17.71 -12.59
C TYR A 152 3.81 -17.05 -12.54
N LYS A 153 4.68 -17.53 -11.63
CA LYS A 153 6.06 -17.03 -11.46
C LYS A 153 6.13 -15.49 -11.37
N GLY A 154 5.25 -14.90 -10.57
CA GLY A 154 5.16 -13.44 -10.39
C GLY A 154 4.44 -12.69 -11.51
N SER A 155 4.10 -13.33 -12.63
CA SER A 155 3.31 -12.73 -13.71
C SER A 155 1.83 -13.08 -13.62
N CYS A 156 0.96 -12.12 -13.90
CA CYS A 156 -0.49 -12.33 -13.94
C CYS A 156 -1.00 -12.59 -15.37
N LEU A 157 -1.70 -13.70 -15.55
CA LEU A 157 -2.16 -14.21 -16.83
C LEU A 157 -3.68 -14.44 -16.84
N LYS A 158 -4.28 -14.41 -18.04
CA LYS A 158 -5.68 -14.81 -18.26
C LYS A 158 -5.84 -16.32 -18.22
N ASP A 159 -4.89 -17.04 -18.80
CA ASP A 159 -4.87 -18.48 -18.90
C ASP A 159 -3.53 -19.05 -18.45
N CYS A 160 -3.59 -20.19 -17.78
CA CYS A 160 -2.40 -20.88 -17.33
C CYS A 160 -1.66 -21.45 -18.57
N PRO A 161 -0.32 -21.33 -18.62
CA PRO A 161 0.46 -21.88 -19.72
C PRO A 161 0.34 -23.41 -19.80
N GLU A 162 0.67 -23.99 -20.95
CA GLU A 162 0.69 -25.44 -21.12
C GLU A 162 1.62 -26.12 -20.08
N GLY A 163 1.26 -27.33 -19.66
CA GLY A 163 1.95 -28.05 -18.59
C GLY A 163 1.69 -27.50 -17.18
N THR A 164 0.74 -26.58 -17.02
CA THR A 164 0.28 -26.10 -15.72
C THR A 164 -1.24 -26.20 -15.60
N TYR A 165 -1.73 -26.25 -14.37
CA TYR A 165 -3.15 -26.28 -14.05
C TYR A 165 -3.51 -25.16 -13.08
N TYR A 166 -4.78 -24.75 -13.12
CA TYR A 166 -5.29 -23.68 -12.28
C TYR A 166 -5.80 -24.24 -10.96
N GLU A 167 -5.13 -23.88 -9.86
CA GLU A 167 -5.52 -24.29 -8.51
C GLU A 167 -6.38 -23.18 -7.87
N THR A 168 -7.64 -23.51 -7.57
CA THR A 168 -8.57 -22.62 -6.87
C THR A 168 -8.56 -22.81 -5.36
N SER A 169 -7.99 -23.90 -4.86
CA SER A 169 -8.07 -24.31 -3.46
C SER A 169 -6.85 -23.85 -2.65
N ALA A 170 -6.72 -22.54 -2.45
CA ALA A 170 -6.04 -22.04 -1.25
C ALA A 170 -6.94 -22.21 -0.01
N GLU A 171 -7.54 -23.39 0.17
CA GLU A 171 -8.51 -23.64 1.26
C GLU A 171 -7.84 -23.99 2.59
N GLU A 172 -6.51 -24.24 2.68
CA GLU A 172 -5.99 -24.89 3.90
C GLU A 172 -4.71 -24.35 4.58
N CYS A 173 -4.06 -23.26 4.14
CA CYS A 173 -2.87 -22.78 4.88
C CYS A 173 -2.85 -21.34 5.37
N GLN A 174 -3.75 -20.44 4.95
CA GLN A 174 -3.87 -19.10 5.54
C GLN A 174 -5.31 -18.63 5.29
N GLY A 175 -6.05 -18.40 6.37
CA GLY A 175 -7.50 -18.18 6.37
C GLY A 175 -7.99 -17.22 5.28
N LYS A 176 -9.18 -17.54 4.74
CA LYS A 176 -9.96 -16.79 3.75
C LYS A 176 -9.58 -15.30 3.66
N LEU A 177 -8.63 -14.98 2.80
CA LEU A 177 -8.43 -13.61 2.37
C LEU A 177 -9.46 -13.35 1.24
N PRO A 178 -10.29 -12.29 1.32
CA PRO A 178 -11.08 -11.89 0.18
C PRO A 178 -10.10 -11.57 -0.97
N ASN A 179 -10.31 -12.19 -2.15
CA ASN A 179 -9.37 -12.30 -3.30
C ASN A 179 -8.46 -13.53 -3.29
N SER A 180 -9.03 -14.73 -3.08
CA SER A 180 -8.34 -16.02 -3.18
C SER A 180 -7.50 -16.10 -4.47
N LEU A 181 -6.18 -16.10 -4.31
CA LEU A 181 -5.23 -16.16 -5.43
C LEU A 181 -5.43 -17.48 -6.17
N GLY A 182 -5.68 -17.38 -7.47
CA GLY A 182 -5.61 -18.52 -8.35
C GLY A 182 -4.18 -18.67 -8.86
N PHE A 183 -3.52 -19.79 -8.56
CA PHE A 183 -2.15 -20.05 -8.97
C PHE A 183 -2.13 -21.02 -10.15
N CYS A 184 -1.21 -20.81 -11.09
CA CYS A 184 -0.87 -21.80 -12.09
C CYS A 184 0.26 -22.67 -11.54
N LEU A 185 -0.06 -23.92 -11.20
CA LEU A 185 0.90 -24.89 -10.66
C LEU A 185 1.31 -25.89 -11.74
N PRO A 186 2.56 -26.39 -11.73
CA PRO A 186 3.02 -27.36 -12.71
C PRO A 186 2.27 -28.69 -12.57
N CYS A 187 2.00 -29.33 -13.72
CA CYS A 187 1.55 -30.71 -13.76
C CYS A 187 2.66 -31.68 -13.32
N ASP A 188 2.29 -32.93 -13.02
CA ASP A 188 3.27 -34.00 -12.94
C ASP A 188 4.00 -34.15 -14.29
N HIS A 189 5.30 -34.45 -14.25
CA HIS A 189 6.15 -34.58 -15.44
C HIS A 189 5.66 -35.60 -16.48
N VAL A 190 4.85 -36.58 -16.07
CA VAL A 190 4.25 -37.56 -17.01
C VAL A 190 3.09 -36.98 -17.82
N CYS A 191 2.51 -35.85 -17.39
CA CYS A 191 1.41 -35.16 -18.06
C CYS A 191 1.92 -34.01 -18.94
N SER A 192 1.35 -33.85 -20.13
CA SER A 192 1.47 -32.62 -20.93
C SER A 192 0.39 -31.60 -20.56
N SER A 193 -0.77 -32.05 -20.10
CA SER A 193 -1.82 -31.23 -19.52
C SER A 193 -2.57 -32.00 -18.43
N CYS A 194 -3.04 -31.30 -17.40
CA CYS A 194 -3.62 -31.93 -16.21
C CYS A 194 -4.71 -31.05 -15.58
N THR A 195 -5.53 -31.65 -14.72
CA THR A 195 -6.50 -30.94 -13.85
C THR A 195 -6.02 -30.79 -12.41
N GLY A 196 -4.86 -31.35 -12.08
CA GLY A 196 -4.31 -31.41 -10.72
C GLY A 196 -2.86 -31.88 -10.73
N ALA A 197 -2.20 -31.81 -9.57
CA ALA A 197 -0.80 -32.18 -9.43
C ALA A 197 -0.55 -33.70 -9.52
N SER A 198 -1.58 -34.55 -9.47
CA SER A 198 -1.40 -36.00 -9.47
C SER A 198 -1.11 -36.54 -10.87
N PRO A 199 -0.30 -37.60 -11.02
CA PRO A 199 -0.21 -38.41 -12.24
C PRO A 199 -1.55 -39.00 -12.71
N ARG A 200 -2.58 -39.01 -11.85
CA ARG A 200 -3.94 -39.47 -12.15
C ARG A 200 -4.85 -38.36 -12.66
N ASP A 201 -4.41 -37.11 -12.58
CA ASP A 201 -5.13 -35.94 -13.05
C ASP A 201 -4.67 -35.54 -14.46
N CYS A 202 -3.91 -36.40 -15.16
CA CYS A 202 -3.46 -36.13 -16.52
C CYS A 202 -4.64 -36.17 -17.51
N LEU A 203 -4.79 -35.11 -18.31
CA LEU A 203 -5.68 -35.09 -19.47
C LEU A 203 -4.95 -35.60 -20.72
N THR A 204 -3.69 -35.22 -20.88
CA THR A 204 -2.82 -35.66 -21.98
C THR A 204 -1.45 -36.05 -21.45
N CYS A 205 -0.84 -37.06 -22.08
CA CYS A 205 0.46 -37.57 -21.67
C CYS A 205 1.61 -36.85 -22.38
N SER A 206 2.72 -36.69 -21.67
CA SER A 206 3.98 -36.20 -22.21
C SER A 206 4.48 -37.08 -23.35
N VAL A 207 5.30 -36.51 -24.24
CA VAL A 207 5.90 -37.26 -25.35
C VAL A 207 6.67 -38.47 -24.82
N GLY A 208 6.40 -39.66 -25.37
CA GLY A 208 7.00 -40.93 -24.94
C GLY A 208 6.18 -41.70 -23.90
N TYR A 209 5.09 -41.12 -23.37
CA TYR A 209 4.15 -41.81 -22.50
C TYR A 209 2.88 -42.21 -23.28
N LEU A 210 2.30 -43.33 -22.88
CA LEU A 210 1.07 -43.90 -23.40
C LEU A 210 -0.05 -43.69 -22.39
N ARG A 211 -1.23 -43.29 -22.84
CA ARG A 211 -2.40 -43.09 -21.99
C ARG A 211 -3.11 -44.42 -21.76
N LEU A 212 -3.34 -44.72 -20.50
CA LEU A 212 -4.13 -45.85 -20.02
C LEU A 212 -5.21 -45.31 -19.08
N PHE A 213 -6.40 -45.07 -19.61
CA PHE A 213 -7.46 -44.34 -18.90
C PHE A 213 -7.00 -42.93 -18.47
N GLN A 214 -6.91 -42.68 -17.15
CA GLN A 214 -6.46 -41.41 -16.55
C GLN A 214 -4.99 -41.46 -16.08
N LEU A 215 -4.23 -42.47 -16.52
CA LEU A 215 -2.82 -42.64 -16.17
C LEU A 215 -1.95 -42.57 -17.42
N CYS A 216 -0.78 -41.97 -17.26
CA CYS A 216 0.27 -41.98 -18.28
C CYS A 216 1.34 -43.00 -17.89
N VAL A 217 1.59 -43.98 -18.75
CA VAL A 217 2.51 -45.10 -18.52
C VAL A 217 3.55 -45.20 -19.63
N LEU A 218 4.76 -45.67 -19.32
CA LEU A 218 5.81 -45.85 -20.33
C LEU A 218 5.52 -47.05 -21.26
N HIS A 219 4.90 -48.10 -20.73
CA HIS A 219 4.57 -49.31 -21.47
C HIS A 219 3.16 -49.79 -21.10
N CYS A 220 2.43 -50.34 -22.07
CA CYS A 220 1.13 -50.94 -21.81
C CYS A 220 1.29 -52.21 -20.94
N PRO A 221 0.47 -52.38 -19.90
CA PRO A 221 0.48 -53.59 -19.08
C PRO A 221 -0.01 -54.81 -19.86
N THR A 222 0.27 -56.01 -19.35
CA THR A 222 -0.13 -57.28 -19.99
C THR A 222 -1.64 -57.30 -20.28
N GLY A 223 -1.99 -57.66 -21.52
CA GLY A 223 -3.38 -57.63 -22.01
C GLY A 223 -3.79 -56.35 -22.71
N TYR A 224 -2.90 -55.35 -22.81
CA TYR A 224 -3.10 -54.13 -23.58
C TYR A 224 -2.11 -54.00 -24.74
N LYS A 225 -2.53 -53.39 -25.85
CA LYS A 225 -1.72 -53.13 -27.04
C LYS A 225 -1.90 -51.69 -27.54
N THR A 226 -0.95 -51.21 -28.34
CA THR A 226 -1.00 -49.93 -29.05
C THR A 226 -1.41 -50.18 -30.51
N GLU A 227 -2.57 -49.69 -30.96
CA GLU A 227 -3.04 -49.92 -32.35
C GLU A 227 -3.14 -48.64 -33.19
N ALA A 228 -3.42 -47.48 -32.60
CA ALA A 228 -3.34 -46.17 -33.22
C ALA A 228 -3.37 -45.09 -32.13
N GLN A 229 -2.56 -44.02 -32.26
CA GLN A 229 -2.33 -43.00 -31.21
C GLN A 229 -1.64 -43.54 -29.94
N PRO A 230 -1.08 -42.68 -29.05
CA PRO A 230 -0.35 -43.14 -27.86
C PRO A 230 -1.31 -43.62 -26.76
N ASP A 231 -2.28 -44.48 -27.09
CA ASP A 231 -3.30 -45.00 -26.19
C ASP A 231 -3.16 -46.54 -26.06
N CYS A 232 -3.27 -47.05 -24.84
CA CYS A 232 -3.28 -48.48 -24.54
C CYS A 232 -4.72 -49.03 -24.60
N PHE A 233 -4.98 -50.00 -25.48
CA PHE A 233 -6.29 -50.64 -25.61
C PHE A 233 -6.25 -52.09 -25.15
N PHE A 234 -7.32 -52.56 -24.51
CA PHE A 234 -7.43 -53.95 -24.09
C PHE A 234 -7.47 -54.86 -25.33
N SER A 235 -6.46 -55.71 -25.48
CA SER A 235 -6.44 -56.68 -26.56
C SER A 235 -7.27 -57.90 -26.16
N VAL A 236 -8.51 -57.96 -26.65
CA VAL A 236 -9.25 -59.23 -26.64
C VAL A 236 -8.57 -60.12 -27.68
N CYS A 237 -7.93 -61.20 -27.25
CA CYS A 237 -7.49 -62.24 -28.17
C CYS A 237 -8.73 -62.80 -28.87
N THR A 238 -9.05 -62.30 -30.07
CA THR A 238 -9.96 -63.00 -30.97
C THR A 238 -9.15 -64.14 -31.56
N GLU A 239 -9.21 -65.29 -30.90
CA GLU A 239 -8.95 -66.55 -31.58
C GLU A 239 -9.96 -66.63 -32.73
N ARG A 240 -9.52 -66.29 -33.94
CA ARG A 240 -10.22 -66.69 -35.16
C ARG A 240 -10.09 -68.20 -35.24
N LEU A 241 -11.11 -68.90 -34.74
CA LEU A 241 -11.40 -70.29 -35.06
C LEU A 241 -11.74 -70.43 -36.54
#